data_AF-A0A7S1MVS9-F1
#
_entry.id   AF-A0A7S1MVS9-F1
#
_cell.length_a   1.000
_cell.length_b   1.000
_cell.length_c   1.000
_cell.angle_alpha   90.00
_cell.angle_beta   90.00
_cell.angle_gamma   90.00
#
_symmetry.space_group_name_H-M   'P 1'
#
loop_
_entity.id
_entity.type
_entity.pdbx_description
1 polymer ?
#
loop_
_entity_poly.entity_id
_entity_poly.type
_entity_poly.pdbx_seq_one_letter_code
_entity_poly.pdbx_strand_id
1 'polypeptide(L)'
;KAKAKAKGAVQLVDCPRCASSGTMAGDLIYKKQLMEGVPYKLKVLANEGPLGSGVVADEDIPEGVAVCEYVGEVINTKEALAREKLYHAAGLFYLFDLASDRYSLHPWVLDATRVGNVARFINHMCVDANLKVMRMGASCSYRRSDSVPGRVVLVSKRAISKGEVLNYDYDTYNPEEE
;
A
#
# COMPACT_ATOMS: atom_id res chain seq x y z
N LYS A 1 31.81 9.38 9.70
CA LYS A 1 30.45 9.95 9.55
C LYS A 1 29.45 8.81 9.74
N ALA A 2 28.76 8.76 10.88
CA ALA A 2 27.87 7.66 11.24
C ALA A 2 26.60 7.69 10.38
N LYS A 3 26.31 6.58 9.67
CA LYS A 3 25.02 6.36 9.02
C LYS A 3 23.99 6.10 10.11
N ALA A 4 22.98 6.94 10.22
CA ALA A 4 21.83 6.71 11.09
C ALA A 4 21.16 5.40 10.66
N LYS A 5 21.16 4.39 11.55
CA LYS A 5 20.33 3.20 11.39
C LYS A 5 18.88 3.65 11.55
N ALA A 6 18.09 3.55 10.48
CA ALA A 6 16.64 3.68 10.54
C ALA A 6 16.10 2.62 11.51
N LYS A 7 15.74 3.04 12.73
CA LYS A 7 14.99 2.24 13.68
C LYS A 7 13.52 2.28 13.22
N GLY A 8 13.00 1.14 12.77
CA GLY A 8 11.61 1.03 12.33
C GLY A 8 11.36 0.03 11.20
N ALA A 9 12.34 -0.75 10.77
CA ALA A 9 12.10 -1.81 9.81
C ALA A 9 11.27 -2.92 10.48
N VAL A 10 9.94 -2.89 10.26
CA VAL A 10 9.05 -4.00 10.57
C VAL A 10 9.56 -5.22 9.81
N GLN A 11 10.00 -6.23 10.55
CA GLN A 11 10.57 -7.44 9.97
C GLN A 11 9.46 -8.17 9.22
N LEU A 12 9.61 -8.31 7.90
CA LEU A 12 8.74 -9.13 7.07
C LEU A 12 8.90 -10.61 7.48
N VAL A 13 8.10 -11.05 8.45
CA VAL A 13 8.07 -12.46 8.87
C VAL A 13 7.33 -13.25 7.78
N ASP A 14 8.10 -13.93 6.93
CA ASP A 14 7.55 -14.94 6.02
C ASP A 14 7.09 -16.12 6.87
N CYS A 15 5.86 -16.57 6.66
CA CYS A 15 5.40 -17.81 7.25
C CYS A 15 6.18 -18.97 6.60
N PRO A 16 6.92 -19.79 7.35
CA PRO A 16 7.72 -20.88 6.78
C PRO A 16 6.89 -21.89 5.99
N ARG A 17 5.60 -22.06 6.34
CA ARG A 17 4.68 -22.94 5.61
C ARG A 17 4.23 -22.37 4.26
N CYS A 18 4.01 -21.05 4.18
CA CYS A 18 3.65 -20.40 2.92
C CYS A 18 4.83 -20.35 1.94
N ALA A 19 6.07 -20.28 2.46
CA ALA A 19 7.27 -20.38 1.64
C ALA A 19 7.41 -21.78 0.99
N SER A 20 7.00 -22.84 1.67
CA SER A 20 7.06 -24.21 1.13
C SER A 20 5.95 -24.56 0.13
N SER A 21 4.83 -23.84 0.11
CA SER A 21 3.66 -24.13 -0.75
C SER A 21 3.69 -23.41 -2.11
N GLY A 22 4.67 -22.54 -2.37
CA GLY A 22 4.76 -21.79 -3.64
C GLY A 22 3.71 -20.69 -3.83
N THR A 23 2.77 -20.52 -2.89
CA THR A 23 1.67 -19.54 -2.89
C THR A 23 2.12 -18.08 -2.69
N MET A 24 3.43 -17.81 -2.67
CA MET A 24 4.03 -16.52 -2.29
C MET A 24 4.92 -15.92 -3.39
N ALA A 25 4.86 -16.43 -4.63
CA ALA A 25 5.77 -16.00 -5.69
C ALA A 25 5.72 -14.47 -5.95
N GLY A 26 4.53 -13.88 -5.96
CA GLY A 26 4.35 -12.42 -6.07
C GLY A 26 4.87 -11.67 -4.84
N ASP A 27 4.54 -12.15 -3.64
CA ASP A 27 5.03 -11.58 -2.38
C ASP A 27 6.55 -11.54 -2.31
N LEU A 28 7.24 -12.59 -2.77
CA LEU A 28 8.70 -12.67 -2.75
C LEU A 28 9.38 -11.66 -3.69
N ILE A 29 8.80 -11.41 -4.87
CA ILE A 29 9.35 -10.47 -5.86
C ILE A 29 9.26 -9.04 -5.32
N TYR A 30 8.08 -8.60 -4.89
CA TYR A 30 7.89 -7.25 -4.38
C TYR A 30 8.56 -7.04 -3.02
N LYS A 31 8.61 -8.09 -2.17
CA LYS A 31 9.38 -8.06 -0.93
C LYS A 31 10.85 -7.78 -1.17
N LYS A 32 11.47 -8.44 -2.16
CA LYS A 32 12.86 -8.17 -2.54
C LYS A 32 13.05 -6.72 -2.98
N GLN A 33 12.21 -6.24 -3.89
CA GLN A 33 12.25 -4.84 -4.35
C GLN A 33 12.11 -3.84 -3.20
N LEU A 34 11.21 -4.10 -2.24
CA LEU A 34 11.03 -3.25 -1.07
C LEU A 34 12.21 -3.27 -0.09
N MET A 35 12.87 -4.43 0.09
CA MET A 35 14.06 -4.55 0.95
C MET A 35 15.29 -3.89 0.33
N GLU A 36 15.42 -3.95 -0.99
CA GLU A 36 16.47 -3.25 -1.75
C GLU A 36 16.22 -1.73 -1.80
N GLY A 37 14.98 -1.32 -1.49
CA GLY A 37 14.50 0.05 -1.52
C GLY A 37 13.69 0.29 -2.79
N VAL A 38 12.53 0.92 -2.62
CA VAL A 38 11.69 1.35 -3.75
C VAL A 38 12.54 2.27 -4.65
N PRO A 39 12.80 1.91 -5.92
CA PRO A 39 13.84 2.56 -6.70
C PRO A 39 13.37 3.82 -7.43
N TYR A 40 12.05 4.05 -7.55
CA TYR A 40 11.50 5.09 -8.41
C TYR A 40 11.25 6.41 -7.66
N LYS A 41 11.69 7.52 -8.25
CA LYS A 41 11.43 8.87 -7.75
C LYS A 41 10.01 9.29 -8.09
N LEU A 42 9.32 9.77 -7.06
CA LEU A 42 7.97 10.29 -7.15
C LEU A 42 7.97 11.77 -6.74
N LYS A 43 7.13 12.57 -7.39
CA LYS A 43 6.97 13.99 -7.08
C LYS A 43 5.53 14.28 -6.67
N VAL A 44 5.34 14.93 -5.52
CA VAL A 44 4.04 15.44 -5.09
C VAL A 44 3.76 16.76 -5.80
N LEU A 45 2.59 16.86 -6.42
CA LEU A 45 2.02 18.10 -6.92
C LEU A 45 1.08 18.64 -5.84
N ALA A 46 1.48 19.70 -5.14
CA ALA A 46 0.74 20.21 -3.99
C ALA A 46 -0.30 21.25 -4.45
N ASN A 47 -1.58 20.93 -4.30
CA ASN A 47 -2.72 21.84 -4.57
C ASN A 47 -2.73 22.42 -6.00
N GLU A 48 -2.26 21.67 -6.99
CA GLU A 48 -2.17 22.14 -8.38
C GLU A 48 -3.43 21.84 -9.21
N GLY A 49 -4.49 21.28 -8.62
CA GLY A 49 -5.72 20.93 -9.34
C GLY A 49 -6.98 20.76 -8.48
N PRO A 50 -8.14 20.44 -9.10
CA PRO A 50 -9.43 20.33 -8.42
C PRO A 50 -9.51 19.17 -7.42
N LEU A 51 -8.58 18.22 -7.51
CA LEU A 51 -8.47 17.06 -6.62
C LEU A 51 -7.53 17.32 -5.43
N GLY A 52 -7.02 18.54 -5.27
CA GLY A 52 -6.06 18.89 -4.24
C GLY A 52 -4.64 18.46 -4.62
N SER A 53 -4.00 17.67 -3.76
CA SER A 53 -2.65 17.16 -4.02
C SER A 53 -2.69 15.90 -4.88
N GLY A 54 -1.63 15.68 -5.67
CA GLY A 54 -1.47 14.49 -6.50
C GLY A 54 -0.01 14.03 -6.53
N VAL A 55 0.26 12.91 -7.20
CA VAL A 55 1.61 12.37 -7.37
C VAL A 55 1.85 12.09 -8.84
N VAL A 56 3.04 12.45 -9.32
CA VAL A 56 3.53 12.08 -10.65
C VAL A 56 4.80 11.26 -10.55
N ALA A 57 5.07 10.45 -11.58
CA ALA A 57 6.36 9.80 -11.75
C ALA A 57 7.44 10.84 -12.10
N ASP A 58 8.59 10.84 -11.42
CA ASP A 58 9.73 11.72 -11.76
C ASP A 58 10.80 10.99 -12.62
N GLU A 59 10.51 9.76 -13.02
CA GLU A 59 11.27 8.95 -13.97
C GLU A 59 10.32 7.94 -14.62
N ASP A 60 10.77 7.28 -15.70
CA ASP A 60 9.98 6.23 -16.34
C ASP A 60 9.91 4.99 -15.46
N ILE A 61 8.71 4.42 -15.32
CA ILE A 61 8.45 3.25 -14.49
C ILE A 61 7.99 2.10 -15.40
N PRO A 62 8.71 0.96 -15.43
CA PRO A 62 8.28 -0.23 -16.16
C PRO A 62 6.96 -0.81 -15.66
N GLU A 63 6.33 -1.68 -16.45
CA GLU A 63 5.17 -2.48 -16.02
C GLU A 63 5.57 -3.56 -14.99
N GLY A 64 4.66 -3.86 -14.06
CA GLY A 64 4.78 -5.00 -13.15
C GLY A 64 5.79 -4.84 -12.01
N VAL A 65 6.19 -3.62 -11.69
CA VAL A 65 7.19 -3.33 -10.63
C VAL A 65 6.54 -2.65 -9.43
N ALA A 66 7.09 -2.86 -8.24
CA ALA A 66 6.68 -2.11 -7.06
C ALA A 66 7.07 -0.64 -7.20
N VAL A 67 6.08 0.25 -7.11
CA VAL A 67 6.23 1.70 -7.24
C VAL A 67 6.40 2.38 -5.90
N CYS A 68 5.62 1.97 -4.90
CA CYS A 68 5.81 2.37 -3.50
C CYS A 68 4.94 1.52 -2.58
N GLU A 69 5.28 1.50 -1.29
CA GLU A 69 4.40 0.98 -0.26
C GLU A 69 3.37 2.05 0.16
N TYR A 70 2.16 1.65 0.55
CA TYR A 70 1.25 2.52 1.29
C TYR A 70 1.55 2.38 2.78
N VAL A 71 2.15 3.42 3.38
CA VAL A 71 2.59 3.39 4.78
C VAL A 71 1.64 4.21 5.65
N GLY A 72 1.26 3.65 6.80
CA GLY A 72 0.38 4.24 7.79
C GLY A 72 0.59 3.64 9.17
N GLU A 73 -0.11 4.20 10.16
CA GLU A 73 -0.28 3.57 11.47
C GLU A 73 -1.19 2.36 11.33
N VAL A 74 -0.77 1.18 11.81
CA VAL A 74 -1.67 0.02 11.81
C VAL A 74 -2.56 0.07 13.05
N ILE A 75 -3.86 0.17 12.84
CA ILE A 75 -4.89 0.23 13.87
C ILE A 75 -5.91 -0.89 13.66
N ASN A 76 -6.66 -1.23 14.72
CA ASN A 76 -7.77 -2.18 14.59
C ASN A 76 -9.02 -1.49 14.03
N THR A 77 -9.97 -2.28 13.55
CA THR A 77 -11.23 -1.78 12.95
C THR A 77 -12.03 -0.88 13.86
N LYS A 78 -12.09 -1.18 15.17
CA LYS A 78 -12.85 -0.37 16.13
C LYS A 78 -12.29 1.05 16.21
N GLU A 79 -10.98 1.17 16.24
CA GLU A 79 -10.30 2.46 16.22
C GLU A 79 -10.43 3.16 14.87
N ALA A 80 -10.30 2.43 13.76
CA ALA A 80 -10.51 2.97 12.42
C ALA A 80 -11.90 3.59 12.26
N LEU A 81 -12.96 2.88 12.65
CA LEU A 81 -14.34 3.39 12.62
C LEU A 81 -14.56 4.64 13.49
N ALA A 82 -13.85 4.72 14.64
CA ALA A 82 -13.92 5.90 15.50
C ALA A 82 -13.24 7.11 14.85
N ARG A 83 -12.08 6.89 14.21
CA ARG A 83 -11.32 7.93 13.50
C ARG A 83 -12.01 8.37 12.21
N GLU A 84 -12.58 7.44 11.45
CA GLU A 84 -13.31 7.70 10.19
C GLU A 84 -14.44 8.71 10.40
N LYS A 85 -15.21 8.59 11.48
CA LYS A 85 -16.28 9.56 11.81
C LYS A 85 -15.77 10.98 11.97
N LEU A 86 -14.56 11.16 12.51
CA LEU A 86 -13.92 12.46 12.67
C LEU A 86 -13.34 12.96 11.34
N TYR A 87 -12.72 12.05 10.59
CA TYR A 87 -12.01 12.34 9.34
C TYR A 87 -12.96 12.67 8.18
N HIS A 88 -14.11 12.00 8.10
CA HIS A 88 -15.11 12.24 7.08
C HIS A 88 -15.60 13.70 7.09
N ALA A 89 -15.81 14.27 8.29
CA ALA A 89 -16.18 15.68 8.44
C ALA A 89 -15.09 16.66 7.97
N ALA A 90 -13.83 16.20 7.95
CA ALA A 90 -12.66 16.96 7.49
C ALA A 90 -12.23 16.63 6.05
N GLY A 91 -12.95 15.75 5.35
CA GLY A 91 -12.59 15.29 4.00
C GLY A 91 -11.28 14.50 3.92
N LEU A 92 -10.89 13.80 5.00
CA LEU A 92 -9.65 13.03 5.08
C LEU A 92 -9.95 11.55 4.82
N PHE A 93 -9.42 11.00 3.73
CA PHE A 93 -9.69 9.62 3.28
C PHE A 93 -8.38 8.85 3.12
N TYR A 94 -7.72 8.54 4.24
CA TYR A 94 -6.40 7.88 4.27
C TYR A 94 -6.40 6.57 5.06
N LEU A 95 -7.57 5.94 5.20
CA LEU A 95 -7.73 4.62 5.80
C LEU A 95 -7.67 3.57 4.70
N PHE A 96 -6.91 2.49 4.93
CA PHE A 96 -6.72 1.42 3.97
C PHE A 96 -6.83 0.05 4.64
N ASP A 97 -7.79 -0.77 4.21
CA ASP A 97 -8.01 -2.10 4.76
C ASP A 97 -6.92 -3.10 4.34
N LEU A 98 -6.28 -3.73 5.33
CA LEU A 98 -5.26 -4.75 5.12
C LEU A 98 -5.83 -6.14 4.85
N ALA A 99 -7.12 -6.36 5.14
CA ALA A 99 -7.79 -7.60 4.82
C ALA A 99 -7.94 -7.73 3.30
N SER A 100 -7.66 -8.92 2.76
CA SER A 100 -8.02 -9.25 1.37
C SER A 100 -9.49 -9.65 1.24
N ASP A 101 -10.13 -10.03 2.36
CA ASP A 101 -11.50 -10.50 2.41
C ASP A 101 -12.39 -9.51 3.23
N ARG A 102 -13.60 -9.19 2.74
CA ARG A 102 -14.53 -8.25 3.40
C ARG A 102 -15.13 -8.80 4.71
N TYR A 103 -15.00 -10.09 4.96
CA TYR A 103 -15.60 -10.79 6.09
C TYR A 103 -14.57 -11.18 7.15
N SER A 104 -13.36 -10.64 7.04
CA SER A 104 -12.22 -11.14 7.80
C SER A 104 -12.43 -10.78 9.25
N LEU A 105 -12.33 -11.80 10.11
CA LEU A 105 -12.66 -11.66 11.53
C LEU A 105 -11.68 -10.74 12.29
N HIS A 106 -10.59 -10.31 11.66
CA HIS A 106 -9.58 -9.42 12.25
C HIS A 106 -9.04 -8.40 11.23
N PRO A 107 -9.82 -7.36 10.86
CA PRO A 107 -9.38 -6.36 9.89
C PRO A 107 -8.45 -5.34 10.56
N TRP A 108 -7.16 -5.47 10.31
CA TRP A 108 -6.22 -4.37 10.52
C TRP A 108 -6.42 -3.32 9.44
N VAL A 109 -6.29 -2.05 9.81
CA VAL A 109 -6.43 -0.91 8.91
C VAL A 109 -5.16 -0.07 9.00
N LEU A 110 -4.62 0.34 7.86
CA LEU A 110 -3.57 1.36 7.78
C LEU A 110 -4.21 2.74 7.80
N ASP A 111 -3.85 3.56 8.78
CA ASP A 111 -4.23 4.98 8.86
C ASP A 111 -3.02 5.86 8.49
N ALA A 112 -3.03 6.43 7.29
CA ALA A 112 -1.98 7.34 6.81
C ALA A 112 -2.28 8.82 7.10
N THR A 113 -3.31 9.13 7.90
CA THR A 113 -3.75 10.51 8.17
C THR A 113 -2.71 11.31 8.94
N ARG A 114 -2.11 10.69 9.97
CA ARG A 114 -1.14 11.35 10.88
C ARG A 114 0.30 11.01 10.53
N VAL A 115 0.54 9.78 10.10
CA VAL A 115 1.86 9.24 9.77
C VAL A 115 1.72 8.48 8.45
N GLY A 116 2.42 8.90 7.41
CA GLY A 116 2.39 8.21 6.13
C GLY A 116 3.49 8.69 5.19
N ASN A 117 3.55 8.10 4.01
CA ASN A 117 4.49 8.48 2.95
C ASN A 117 3.76 9.13 1.77
N VAL A 118 4.46 9.31 0.64
CA VAL A 118 3.91 9.92 -0.58
C VAL A 118 2.66 9.23 -1.13
N ALA A 119 2.47 7.92 -0.85
CA ALA A 119 1.38 7.13 -1.40
C ALA A 119 -0.01 7.66 -1.00
N ARG A 120 -0.14 8.32 0.16
CA ARG A 120 -1.42 8.91 0.60
C ARG A 120 -1.96 10.02 -0.30
N PHE A 121 -1.12 10.59 -1.17
CA PHE A 121 -1.49 11.64 -2.12
C PHE A 121 -1.78 11.11 -3.53
N ILE A 122 -1.63 9.80 -3.75
CA ILE A 122 -1.96 9.18 -5.04
C ILE A 122 -3.49 9.12 -5.13
N ASN A 123 -4.04 9.69 -6.19
CA ASN A 123 -5.48 9.86 -6.34
C ASN A 123 -6.17 8.60 -6.86
N HIS A 124 -7.48 8.59 -6.65
CA HIS A 124 -8.35 7.54 -7.16
C HIS A 124 -8.56 7.65 -8.68
N MET A 125 -8.62 6.50 -9.36
CA MET A 125 -9.18 6.36 -10.70
C MET A 125 -9.97 5.05 -10.80
N CYS A 126 -11.28 5.12 -11.06
CA CYS A 126 -12.15 3.93 -11.11
C CYS A 126 -11.83 3.00 -12.29
N VAL A 127 -11.47 3.57 -13.44
CA VAL A 127 -11.31 2.85 -14.71
C VAL A 127 -9.94 3.15 -15.27
N ASP A 128 -9.24 2.12 -15.74
CA ASP A 128 -7.91 2.22 -16.36
C ASP A 128 -6.82 2.84 -15.47
N ALA A 129 -6.92 2.62 -14.16
CA ALA A 129 -5.88 3.05 -13.24
C ALA A 129 -4.51 2.47 -13.63
N ASN A 130 -3.44 3.26 -13.46
CA ASN A 130 -2.09 2.84 -13.82
C ASN A 130 -1.34 2.06 -12.73
N LEU A 131 -1.86 2.07 -11.50
CA LEU A 131 -1.38 1.23 -10.40
C LEU A 131 -2.46 0.23 -9.96
N LYS A 132 -2.02 -0.91 -9.42
CA LYS A 132 -2.84 -1.87 -8.69
C LYS A 132 -2.31 -2.07 -7.28
N VAL A 133 -3.19 -2.56 -6.41
CA VAL A 133 -2.90 -2.85 -5.01
C VAL A 133 -2.48 -4.30 -4.87
N MET A 134 -1.33 -4.53 -4.23
CA MET A 134 -0.85 -5.84 -3.83
C MET A 134 -0.79 -5.91 -2.30
N ARG A 135 -1.55 -6.82 -1.69
CA ARG A 135 -1.57 -7.05 -0.24
C ARG A 135 -0.61 -8.19 0.10
N MET A 136 0.58 -7.85 0.58
CA MET A 136 1.59 -8.84 0.95
C MET A 136 1.35 -9.35 2.36
N GLY A 137 1.51 -10.66 2.54
CA GLY A 137 1.36 -11.34 3.84
C GLY A 137 -0.07 -11.47 4.35
N ALA A 138 -1.08 -11.06 3.57
CA ALA A 138 -2.50 -11.25 3.89
C ALA A 138 -2.97 -12.70 3.69
N SER A 139 -2.35 -13.44 2.75
CA SER A 139 -2.76 -14.79 2.32
C SER A 139 -2.29 -15.94 3.25
N CYS A 140 -1.62 -15.64 4.35
CA CYS A 140 -1.12 -16.68 5.25
C CYS A 140 -2.24 -17.24 6.14
N SER A 141 -2.92 -18.29 5.67
CA SER A 141 -3.93 -19.06 6.43
C SER A 141 -3.41 -19.68 7.73
N TYR A 142 -2.08 -19.73 7.91
CA TYR A 142 -1.42 -20.24 9.10
C TYR A 142 -0.99 -19.15 10.09
N ARG A 143 -1.25 -17.86 9.79
CA ARG A 143 -0.94 -16.77 10.73
C ARG A 143 -1.98 -16.78 11.84
N ARG A 144 -1.50 -16.66 13.08
CA ARG A 144 -2.38 -16.27 14.20
C ARG A 144 -2.80 -14.80 13.99
N SER A 145 -4.00 -14.46 14.45
CA SER A 145 -4.59 -13.12 14.40
C SER A 145 -3.69 -11.99 14.97
N ASP A 146 -2.73 -12.36 15.82
CA ASP A 146 -1.73 -11.48 16.46
C ASP A 146 -0.45 -11.27 15.63
N SER A 147 -0.33 -11.89 14.46
CA SER A 147 0.88 -11.84 13.63
C SER A 147 0.91 -10.58 12.75
N VAL A 148 2.12 -10.05 12.52
CA VAL A 148 2.43 -8.79 11.82
C VAL A 148 1.41 -8.44 10.73
N PRO A 149 0.79 -7.23 10.78
CA PRO A 149 -0.19 -6.81 9.78
C PRO A 149 0.37 -6.91 8.36
N GLY A 150 -0.49 -7.24 7.40
CA GLY A 150 -0.14 -7.23 5.98
C GLY A 150 0.43 -5.87 5.55
N ARG A 151 1.15 -5.86 4.44
CA ARG A 151 1.66 -4.63 3.83
C ARG A 151 0.93 -4.37 2.53
N VAL A 152 0.78 -3.09 2.18
CA VAL A 152 0.13 -2.68 0.93
C VAL A 152 1.19 -2.09 0.01
N VAL A 153 1.29 -2.65 -1.19
CA VAL A 153 2.24 -2.22 -2.21
C VAL A 153 1.47 -1.79 -3.45
N LEU A 154 1.80 -0.62 -3.98
CA LEU A 154 1.30 -0.15 -5.25
C LEU A 154 2.25 -0.63 -6.36
N VAL A 155 1.69 -1.34 -7.33
CA VAL A 155 2.42 -1.96 -8.44
C VAL A 155 1.92 -1.38 -9.75
N SER A 156 2.83 -1.11 -10.69
CA SER A 156 2.44 -0.61 -12.02
C SER A 156 1.70 -1.67 -12.84
N LYS A 157 0.53 -1.30 -13.39
CA LYS A 157 -0.27 -2.14 -14.30
C LYS A 157 0.21 -2.09 -15.75
N ARG A 158 0.96 -1.05 -16.10
CA ARG A 158 1.58 -0.81 -17.41
C ARG A 158 2.83 0.04 -17.22
N ALA A 159 3.59 0.28 -18.30
CA ALA A 159 4.62 1.31 -18.28
C ALA A 159 4.01 2.70 -18.01
N ILE A 160 4.67 3.49 -17.18
CA ILE A 160 4.26 4.85 -16.78
C ILE A 160 5.40 5.79 -17.16
N SER A 161 5.08 6.83 -17.93
CA SER A 161 6.09 7.79 -18.38
C SER A 161 6.40 8.82 -17.30
N LYS A 162 7.62 9.37 -17.31
CA LYS A 162 7.96 10.53 -16.48
C LYS A 162 6.94 11.67 -16.69
N GLY A 163 6.46 12.23 -15.58
CA GLY A 163 5.47 13.30 -15.54
C GLY A 163 4.02 12.82 -15.54
N GLU A 164 3.77 11.53 -15.74
CA GLU A 164 2.41 10.97 -15.71
C GLU A 164 1.88 10.93 -14.27
N VAL A 165 0.58 11.26 -14.11
CA VAL A 165 -0.11 11.23 -12.82
C VAL A 165 -0.36 9.79 -12.39
N LEU A 166 0.09 9.44 -11.19
CA LEU A 166 -0.16 8.15 -10.57
C LEU A 166 -1.57 8.09 -10.00
N ASN A 167 -2.22 6.93 -10.17
CA ASN A 167 -3.57 6.69 -9.66
C ASN A 167 -3.82 5.19 -9.44
N TYR A 168 -4.75 4.86 -8.54
CA TYR A 168 -5.21 3.50 -8.28
C TYR A 168 -6.71 3.48 -7.99
N ASP A 169 -7.34 2.31 -8.14
CA ASP A 169 -8.73 2.14 -7.69
C ASP A 169 -8.78 2.10 -6.16
N TYR A 170 -9.59 2.94 -5.52
CA TYR A 170 -9.74 2.93 -4.06
C TYR A 170 -10.64 1.78 -3.61
N ASP A 171 -11.53 1.30 -4.47
CA ASP A 171 -12.27 0.06 -4.25
C ASP A 171 -11.38 -1.14 -4.61
N THR A 172 -10.43 -1.39 -3.73
CA THR A 172 -9.38 -2.39 -3.90
C THR A 172 -9.86 -3.80 -3.55
N TYR A 173 -11.17 -3.99 -3.37
CA TYR A 173 -11.79 -5.27 -3.11
C TYR A 173 -12.27 -5.88 -4.43
N ASN A 174 -11.38 -6.57 -5.13
CA ASN A 174 -11.76 -7.37 -6.29
C ASN A 174 -11.62 -8.87 -5.97
N PRO A 175 -12.73 -9.58 -5.67
CA PRO A 175 -12.68 -11.02 -5.39
C PRO A 175 -12.35 -11.87 -6.63
N GLU A 176 -12.21 -11.28 -7.82
CA GLU A 176 -11.95 -11.98 -9.08
C GLU A 176 -10.45 -12.02 -9.48
N GLU A 177 -9.55 -11.37 -8.72
CA GLU A 177 -8.11 -11.29 -9.00
C GLU A 177 -7.20 -12.12 -8.05
N GLU A 178 -7.77 -12.96 -7.17
CA GLU A 178 -7.04 -13.97 -6.35
C GLU A 178 -6.89 -15.32 -7.09
#